data_AF-A0A1H8FKG4-F1
#
_entry.id   AF-A0A1H8FKG4-F1
#
_cell.length_a   1.000
_cell.length_b   1.000
_cell.length_c   1.000
_cell.angle_alpha   90.00
_cell.angle_beta   90.00
_cell.angle_gamma   90.00
#
_symmetry.space_group_name_H-M   'P 1'
#
loop_
_entity.id
_entity.type
_entity.pdbx_description
1 polymer ?
#
loop_
_entity_poly.entity_id
_entity_poly.type
_entity_poly.pdbx_seq_one_letter_code
_entity_poly.pdbx_strand_id
1 'polypeptide(L)'
;MEKYTANLSSIQAVTEQVMRTMSQSVLGQQENIRILWASLLIGGHVLLEGVPGLGKTLMVRSLAQVIDGTSARIQFTPDLMPSDVTGTKVFDLQSGRFSFRKGPIFTNILLADEINRTPPKTQAALLEAMEEKQVTIDGDTFALPPLFLVVATQNPIEHEGTYLLPEAQLDRFAVKLMVGYPDEEQEMFLLSTHQLDERREKKLQPVVSINDLLHIRTELEQIAVEPAVMQYLLSIVRATRKHPKVALGASPRAGLTLLSLAKAEAAMNGRAFVTPDDIKGMVKPALRHRLILHPDGELEGWKADDILDEILQATVVPR
;
A
#
# COMPACT_ATOMS: atom_id res chain seq x y z
N MET A 1 2.21 -15.55 -36.84
CA MET A 1 1.05 -14.71 -36.48
C MET A 1 -0.04 -15.64 -36.00
N GLU A 2 -0.27 -15.67 -34.69
CA GLU A 2 -1.44 -16.23 -33.98
C GLU A 2 -0.99 -16.57 -32.55
N LYS A 3 -1.20 -15.62 -31.63
CA LYS A 3 -1.29 -15.76 -30.16
C LYS A 3 -1.49 -14.36 -29.55
N TYR A 4 -2.59 -13.71 -29.92
CA TYR A 4 -3.04 -12.44 -29.33
C TYR A 4 -4.57 -12.45 -29.31
N THR A 5 -5.15 -13.34 -28.50
CA THR A 5 -6.60 -13.31 -28.22
C THR A 5 -6.87 -14.05 -26.92
N ALA A 6 -6.59 -13.39 -25.80
CA ALA A 6 -7.42 -13.51 -24.62
C ALA A 6 -7.85 -12.08 -24.26
N ASN A 7 -9.09 -11.73 -24.66
CA ASN A 7 -9.81 -10.55 -24.17
C ASN A 7 -9.82 -10.58 -22.63
N LEU A 8 -9.00 -9.77 -21.96
CA LEU A 8 -9.21 -9.39 -20.56
C LEU A 8 -10.18 -8.21 -20.57
N SER A 9 -11.47 -8.51 -20.75
CA SER A 9 -12.48 -7.51 -21.17
C SER A 9 -12.96 -6.53 -20.10
N SER A 10 -12.29 -6.38 -18.95
CA SER A 10 -12.40 -5.20 -18.09
C SER A 10 -11.45 -5.29 -16.89
N ILE A 11 -10.95 -4.14 -16.41
CA ILE A 11 -10.24 -4.01 -15.12
C ILE A 11 -11.06 -4.62 -13.98
N GLN A 12 -12.40 -4.54 -14.07
CA GLN A 12 -13.34 -5.19 -13.17
C GLN A 12 -13.18 -6.71 -13.14
N ALA A 13 -13.17 -7.40 -14.28
CA ALA A 13 -13.06 -8.86 -14.31
C ALA A 13 -11.74 -9.36 -13.70
N VAL A 14 -10.64 -8.65 -13.97
CA VAL A 14 -9.34 -8.93 -13.33
C VAL A 14 -9.45 -8.75 -11.82
N THR A 15 -10.06 -7.65 -11.39
CA THR A 15 -10.24 -7.35 -9.97
C THR A 15 -11.07 -8.42 -9.27
N GLU A 16 -12.21 -8.80 -9.82
CA GLU A 16 -13.07 -9.86 -9.26
C GLU A 16 -12.30 -11.19 -9.13
N GLN A 17 -11.49 -11.54 -10.13
CA GLN A 17 -10.68 -12.75 -10.08
C GLN A 17 -9.56 -12.66 -9.03
N VAL A 18 -8.87 -11.51 -8.91
CA VAL A 18 -7.86 -11.25 -7.87
C VAL A 18 -8.49 -11.36 -6.49
N MET A 19 -9.63 -10.68 -6.26
CA MET A 19 -10.35 -10.71 -4.98
C MET A 19 -10.76 -12.13 -4.62
N ARG A 20 -11.30 -12.90 -5.58
CA ARG A 20 -11.70 -14.30 -5.38
C ARG A 20 -10.51 -15.19 -5.04
N THR A 21 -9.38 -15.05 -5.73
CA THR A 21 -8.19 -15.86 -5.48
C THR A 21 -7.53 -15.51 -4.15
N MET A 22 -7.41 -14.23 -3.78
CA MET A 22 -6.87 -13.82 -2.49
C MET A 22 -7.76 -14.23 -1.31
N SER A 23 -9.08 -14.27 -1.48
CA SER A 23 -10.02 -14.74 -0.43
C SER A 23 -9.85 -16.23 -0.09
N GLN A 24 -9.10 -17.01 -0.90
CA GLN A 24 -8.81 -18.42 -0.60
C GLN A 24 -7.74 -18.59 0.49
N SER A 25 -6.89 -17.57 0.69
CA SER A 25 -5.80 -17.58 1.66
C SER A 25 -5.99 -16.55 2.78
N VAL A 26 -6.59 -15.40 2.48
CA VAL A 26 -6.77 -14.30 3.44
C VAL A 26 -8.25 -14.13 3.76
N LEU A 27 -8.60 -14.37 5.02
CA LEU A 27 -9.97 -14.33 5.52
C LEU A 27 -10.26 -13.00 6.24
N GLY A 28 -11.49 -12.50 6.12
CA GLY A 28 -11.94 -11.30 6.87
C GLY A 28 -11.34 -9.97 6.44
N GLN A 29 -10.52 -9.93 5.39
CA GLN A 29 -9.77 -8.72 4.98
C GLN A 29 -10.14 -8.21 3.58
N GLN A 30 -11.37 -8.44 3.13
CA GLN A 30 -11.78 -8.13 1.75
C GLN A 30 -11.59 -6.65 1.38
N GLU A 31 -11.95 -5.73 2.27
CA GLU A 31 -11.75 -4.29 2.05
C GLU A 31 -10.26 -3.94 1.98
N ASN A 32 -9.45 -4.43 2.92
CA ASN A 32 -8.00 -4.21 2.93
C ASN A 32 -7.32 -4.78 1.67
N ILE A 33 -7.74 -5.97 1.21
CA ILE A 33 -7.23 -6.56 -0.03
C ILE A 33 -7.62 -5.69 -1.23
N ARG A 34 -8.85 -5.19 -1.28
CA ARG A 34 -9.32 -4.32 -2.36
C ARG A 34 -8.53 -3.02 -2.43
N ILE A 35 -8.30 -2.36 -1.29
CA ILE A 35 -7.51 -1.12 -1.25
C ILE A 35 -6.03 -1.39 -1.54
N LEU A 36 -5.48 -2.52 -1.07
CA LEU A 36 -4.12 -2.95 -1.41
C LEU A 36 -3.98 -3.16 -2.92
N TRP A 37 -4.96 -3.79 -3.55
CA TRP A 37 -5.01 -3.97 -5.00
C TRP A 37 -5.10 -2.63 -5.74
N ALA A 38 -6.00 -1.73 -5.33
CA ALA A 38 -6.08 -0.36 -5.86
C ALA A 38 -4.74 0.38 -5.75
N SER A 39 -4.05 0.24 -4.60
CA SER A 39 -2.75 0.84 -4.35
C SER A 39 -1.68 0.30 -5.30
N LEU A 40 -1.66 -1.01 -5.56
CA LEU A 40 -0.78 -1.62 -6.55
C LEU A 40 -1.04 -1.06 -7.95
N LEU A 41 -2.31 -0.94 -8.36
CA LEU A 41 -2.69 -0.42 -9.67
C LEU A 41 -2.22 1.03 -9.87
N ILE A 42 -2.26 1.87 -8.84
CA ILE A 42 -1.78 3.26 -8.94
C ILE A 42 -0.27 3.42 -8.69
N GLY A 43 0.45 2.32 -8.40
CA GLY A 43 1.87 2.37 -8.03
C GLY A 43 2.14 2.99 -6.66
N GLY A 44 1.14 3.02 -5.78
CA GLY A 44 1.18 3.58 -4.45
C GLY A 44 1.66 2.57 -3.40
N HIS A 45 2.58 2.99 -2.54
CA HIS A 45 3.06 2.18 -1.42
C HIS A 45 2.04 2.13 -0.28
N VAL A 46 2.06 1.05 0.51
CA VAL A 46 1.05 0.79 1.54
C VAL A 46 1.69 0.71 2.92
N LEU A 47 1.06 1.36 3.90
CA LEU A 47 1.38 1.21 5.31
C LEU A 47 0.31 0.32 5.97
N LEU A 48 0.73 -0.77 6.62
CA LEU A 48 -0.14 -1.71 7.32
C LEU A 48 0.05 -1.57 8.83
N GLU A 49 -0.92 -0.98 9.50
CA GLU A 49 -0.95 -0.90 10.95
C GLU A 49 -1.92 -1.96 11.53
N GLY A 50 -1.54 -2.57 12.64
CA GLY A 50 -2.33 -3.60 13.30
C GLY A 50 -1.45 -4.46 14.20
N VAL A 51 -2.07 -5.30 15.01
CA VAL A 51 -1.33 -6.18 15.92
C VAL A 51 -0.66 -7.36 15.18
N PRO A 52 0.37 -7.99 15.78
CA PRO A 52 0.99 -9.19 15.24
C PRO A 52 -0.01 -10.34 15.06
N GLY A 53 0.25 -11.23 14.10
CA GLY A 53 -0.54 -12.45 13.91
C GLY A 53 -1.76 -12.34 12.99
N LEU A 54 -2.12 -11.14 12.52
CA LEU A 54 -3.32 -10.92 11.68
C LEU A 54 -3.14 -11.21 10.17
N GLY A 55 -2.27 -12.14 9.81
CA GLY A 55 -2.11 -12.55 8.40
C GLY A 55 -1.55 -11.48 7.45
N LYS A 56 -0.96 -10.38 7.93
CA LYS A 56 -0.36 -9.32 7.09
C LYS A 56 0.66 -9.87 6.10
N THR A 57 1.58 -10.72 6.58
CA THR A 57 2.58 -11.38 5.74
C THR A 57 1.93 -12.27 4.68
N LEU A 58 0.86 -12.98 5.05
CA LEU A 58 0.12 -13.85 4.14
C LEU A 58 -0.58 -13.04 3.04
N MET A 59 -1.16 -11.89 3.38
CA MET A 59 -1.79 -10.98 2.42
C MET A 59 -0.81 -10.51 1.35
N VAL A 60 0.38 -10.05 1.77
CA VAL A 60 1.40 -9.54 0.85
C VAL A 60 1.98 -10.65 -0.04
N ARG A 61 2.25 -11.83 0.54
CA ARG A 61 2.72 -13.00 -0.23
C ARG A 61 1.67 -13.51 -1.21
N SER A 62 0.40 -13.55 -0.79
CA SER A 62 -0.71 -13.97 -1.64
C SER A 62 -0.84 -13.04 -2.84
N LEU A 63 -0.74 -11.72 -2.63
CA LEU A 63 -0.75 -10.76 -3.73
C LEU A 63 0.39 -11.01 -4.73
N ALA A 64 1.61 -11.25 -4.24
CA ALA A 64 2.76 -11.52 -5.11
C ALA A 64 2.55 -12.77 -6.00
N GLN A 65 1.99 -13.84 -5.45
CA GLN A 65 1.65 -15.05 -6.21
C GLN A 65 0.56 -14.78 -7.25
N VAL A 66 -0.46 -13.99 -6.91
CA VAL A 66 -1.58 -13.67 -7.80
C VAL A 66 -1.15 -12.84 -9.02
N ILE A 67 -0.09 -12.05 -8.91
CA ILE A 67 0.40 -11.18 -9.99
C ILE A 67 1.61 -11.75 -10.77
N ASP A 68 1.95 -13.02 -10.55
CA ASP A 68 3.18 -13.64 -11.06
C ASP A 68 4.46 -12.84 -10.73
N GLY A 69 4.47 -12.21 -9.55
CA GLY A 69 5.51 -11.28 -9.12
C GLY A 69 6.51 -11.93 -8.17
N THR A 70 7.73 -11.38 -8.14
CA THR A 70 8.69 -11.69 -7.08
C THR A 70 8.31 -10.96 -5.80
N SER A 71 8.59 -11.56 -4.65
CA SER A 71 8.48 -10.89 -3.35
C SER A 71 9.71 -11.10 -2.50
N ALA A 72 10.06 -10.08 -1.71
CA ALA A 72 11.05 -10.18 -0.65
C ALA A 72 10.47 -9.66 0.66
N ARG A 73 11.05 -10.11 1.78
CA ARG A 73 10.69 -9.68 3.12
C ARG A 73 11.96 -9.17 3.82
N ILE A 74 11.87 -8.01 4.44
CA ILE A 74 12.89 -7.47 5.34
C ILE A 74 12.23 -7.27 6.69
N GLN A 75 12.89 -7.77 7.73
CA GLN A 75 12.56 -7.43 9.10
C GLN A 75 13.39 -6.20 9.47
N PHE A 76 12.74 -5.09 9.81
CA PHE A 76 13.41 -3.88 10.27
C PHE A 76 13.80 -4.08 11.73
N THR A 77 15.11 -4.14 11.98
CA THR A 77 15.71 -4.28 13.31
C THR A 77 16.58 -3.06 13.63
N PRO A 78 16.91 -2.79 14.89
CA PRO A 78 17.71 -1.62 15.28
C PRO A 78 19.11 -1.57 14.65
N ASP A 79 19.66 -2.72 14.28
CA ASP A 79 20.99 -2.93 13.70
C ASP A 79 20.99 -2.96 12.16
N LEU A 80 19.82 -2.92 11.52
CA LEU A 80 19.70 -3.01 10.06
C LEU A 80 20.35 -1.79 9.39
N MET A 81 21.28 -2.05 8.46
CA MET A 81 22.01 -1.00 7.75
C MET A 81 21.34 -0.66 6.41
N PRO A 82 21.52 0.56 5.88
CA PRO A 82 21.03 0.94 4.54
C PRO A 82 21.43 -0.04 3.43
N SER A 83 22.67 -0.56 3.48
CA SER A 83 23.19 -1.52 2.51
C SER A 83 22.52 -2.90 2.58
N ASP A 84 21.94 -3.27 3.71
CA ASP A 84 21.19 -4.52 3.83
C ASP A 84 19.84 -4.44 3.11
N VAL A 85 19.35 -3.21 2.89
CA VAL A 85 18.13 -2.91 2.14
C VAL A 85 18.45 -2.73 0.66
N THR A 86 19.37 -1.82 0.33
CA THR A 86 19.68 -1.42 -1.06
C THR A 86 20.66 -2.35 -1.76
N GLY A 87 21.47 -3.10 -1.02
CA GLY A 87 22.54 -3.94 -1.54
C GLY A 87 23.91 -3.33 -1.34
N THR A 88 24.94 -4.08 -1.74
CA THR A 88 26.34 -3.68 -1.55
C THR A 88 27.24 -4.22 -2.66
N LYS A 89 28.37 -3.56 -2.92
CA LYS A 89 29.41 -4.07 -3.81
C LYS A 89 30.35 -4.97 -3.03
N VAL A 90 30.42 -6.24 -3.44
CA VAL A 90 31.29 -7.25 -2.82
C VAL A 90 32.44 -7.54 -3.76
N PHE A 91 33.67 -7.53 -3.24
CA PHE A 91 34.84 -7.94 -4.00
C PHE A 91 34.80 -9.46 -4.24
N ASP A 92 34.72 -9.85 -5.51
CA ASP A 92 34.77 -11.24 -5.92
C ASP A 92 36.23 -11.66 -6.15
N LEU A 93 36.72 -12.55 -5.27
CA LEU A 93 38.08 -13.05 -5.30
C LEU A 93 38.41 -13.85 -6.58
N GLN A 94 37.41 -14.44 -7.25
CA GLN A 94 37.65 -15.20 -8.48
C GLN A 94 37.84 -14.29 -9.68
N SER A 95 37.04 -13.24 -9.80
CA SER A 95 37.09 -12.30 -10.92
C SER A 95 38.03 -11.11 -10.67
N GLY A 96 38.46 -10.88 -9.43
CA GLY A 96 39.28 -9.73 -9.03
C GLY A 96 38.55 -8.39 -9.19
N ARG A 97 37.20 -8.41 -9.20
CA ARG A 97 36.36 -7.24 -9.47
C ARG A 97 35.31 -7.08 -8.38
N PHE A 98 34.86 -5.84 -8.18
CA PHE A 98 33.68 -5.57 -7.37
C PHE A 98 32.42 -5.97 -8.16
N SER A 99 31.58 -6.80 -7.55
CA SER A 99 30.29 -7.23 -8.09
C SER A 99 29.16 -6.69 -7.22
N PHE A 100 28.12 -6.14 -7.85
CA PHE A 100 26.97 -5.65 -7.10
C PHE A 100 26.09 -6.82 -6.64
N ARG A 101 25.93 -6.96 -5.32
CA ARG A 101 24.92 -7.84 -4.73
C ARG A 101 23.66 -7.04 -4.45
N LYS A 102 22.63 -7.31 -5.25
CA LYS A 102 21.31 -6.70 -5.12
C LYS A 102 20.74 -6.94 -3.73
N GLY A 103 20.28 -5.86 -3.11
CA GLY A 103 19.49 -5.95 -1.88
C GLY A 103 18.09 -6.51 -2.11
N PRO A 104 17.36 -6.80 -1.03
CA PRO A 104 15.97 -7.29 -1.07
C PRO A 104 14.98 -6.34 -1.75
N ILE A 105 15.28 -5.04 -1.90
CA ILE A 105 14.39 -4.09 -2.61
C ILE A 105 14.24 -4.39 -4.11
N PHE A 106 15.14 -5.16 -4.72
CA PHE A 106 15.06 -5.53 -6.14
C PHE A 106 14.04 -6.66 -6.37
N THR A 107 12.79 -6.38 -6.04
CA THR A 107 11.65 -7.30 -6.13
C THR A 107 10.40 -6.55 -6.59
N ASN A 108 9.31 -7.26 -6.90
CA ASN A 108 8.05 -6.60 -7.27
C ASN A 108 7.26 -6.15 -6.05
N ILE A 109 7.24 -6.97 -5.00
CA ILE A 109 6.57 -6.66 -3.74
C ILE A 109 7.54 -6.84 -2.58
N LEU A 110 7.81 -5.76 -1.87
CA LEU A 110 8.63 -5.76 -0.66
C LEU A 110 7.74 -5.66 0.57
N LEU A 111 7.81 -6.66 1.45
CA LEU A 111 7.28 -6.57 2.81
C LEU A 111 8.37 -6.00 3.73
N ALA A 112 8.18 -4.77 4.21
CA ALA A 112 9.06 -4.12 5.17
C ALA A 112 8.43 -4.20 6.57
N ASP A 113 8.72 -5.28 7.30
CA ASP A 113 8.10 -5.53 8.60
C ASP A 113 8.71 -4.66 9.71
N GLU A 114 7.84 -4.01 10.49
CA GLU A 114 8.20 -3.19 11.66
C GLU A 114 9.16 -2.04 11.32
N ILE A 115 8.83 -1.28 10.27
CA ILE A 115 9.66 -0.18 9.76
C ILE A 115 10.05 0.84 10.84
N ASN A 116 9.23 0.97 11.89
CA ASN A 116 9.46 1.84 13.03
C ASN A 116 10.50 1.29 14.04
N ARG A 117 11.13 0.12 13.85
CA ARG A 117 12.16 -0.42 14.75
C ARG A 117 13.60 -0.13 14.33
N THR A 118 13.80 0.53 13.19
CA THR A 118 15.13 0.82 12.65
C THR A 118 15.42 2.33 12.67
N PRO A 119 16.69 2.75 12.85
CA PRO A 119 17.06 4.15 12.83
C PRO A 119 16.65 4.90 11.54
N PRO A 120 16.47 6.23 11.61
CA PRO A 120 16.02 7.05 10.48
C PRO A 120 16.87 6.93 9.20
N LYS A 121 18.16 6.61 9.32
CA LYS A 121 19.06 6.50 8.17
C LYS A 121 18.69 5.33 7.24
N THR A 122 18.32 4.19 7.80
CA THR A 122 17.92 3.00 7.01
C THR A 122 16.49 3.15 6.49
N GLN A 123 15.60 3.76 7.28
CA GLN A 123 14.27 4.17 6.81
C GLN A 123 14.38 5.07 5.57
N ALA A 124 15.26 6.07 5.63
CA ALA A 124 15.50 6.99 4.52
C ALA A 124 15.96 6.27 3.24
N ALA A 125 16.82 5.26 3.34
CA ALA A 125 17.28 4.49 2.19
C ALA A 125 16.14 3.73 1.48
N LEU A 126 15.21 3.14 2.23
CA LEU A 126 14.02 2.53 1.65
C LEU A 126 13.11 3.58 1.02
N LEU A 127 12.90 4.71 1.68
CA LEU A 127 11.98 5.76 1.23
C LEU A 127 12.51 6.51 0.00
N GLU A 128 13.83 6.67 -0.12
CA GLU A 128 14.48 7.18 -1.33
C GLU A 128 14.24 6.23 -2.50
N ALA A 129 14.45 4.92 -2.29
CA ALA A 129 14.18 3.89 -3.30
C ALA A 129 12.69 3.86 -3.72
N MET A 130 11.77 4.12 -2.79
CA MET A 130 10.33 4.24 -3.07
C MET A 130 9.99 5.42 -3.98
N GLU A 131 10.65 6.56 -3.80
CA GLU A 131 10.39 7.79 -4.56
C GLU A 131 11.10 7.78 -5.91
N GLU A 132 12.41 7.48 -5.91
CA GLU A 132 13.28 7.57 -7.08
C GLU A 132 13.16 6.35 -8.00
N LYS A 133 12.57 5.24 -7.53
CA LYS A 133 12.48 3.96 -8.25
C LYS A 133 13.82 3.41 -8.73
N GLN A 134 14.90 3.84 -8.11
CA GLN A 134 16.28 3.43 -8.36
C GLN A 134 17.11 3.62 -7.09
N VAL A 135 18.29 3.03 -7.05
CA VAL A 135 19.27 3.27 -5.98
C VAL A 135 20.64 3.51 -6.56
N THR A 136 21.41 4.41 -5.95
CA THR A 136 22.79 4.70 -6.34
C THR A 136 23.75 4.17 -5.29
N ILE A 137 24.68 3.30 -5.69
CA ILE A 137 25.63 2.63 -4.80
C ILE A 137 27.03 2.80 -5.39
N ASP A 138 27.90 3.49 -4.65
CA ASP A 138 29.27 3.82 -5.06
C ASP A 138 29.36 4.37 -6.49
N GLY A 139 28.49 5.35 -6.80
CA GLY A 139 28.45 6.05 -8.09
C GLY A 139 27.68 5.35 -9.21
N ASP A 140 27.28 4.08 -9.05
CA ASP A 140 26.49 3.36 -10.05
C ASP A 140 25.00 3.35 -9.67
N THR A 141 24.14 3.69 -10.63
CA THR A 141 22.69 3.70 -10.43
C THR A 141 22.05 2.41 -10.96
N PHE A 142 21.19 1.82 -10.14
CA PHE A 142 20.47 0.59 -10.43
C PHE A 142 18.96 0.84 -10.34
N ALA A 143 18.26 0.66 -11.47
CA ALA A 143 16.81 0.79 -11.53
C ALA A 143 16.11 -0.37 -10.80
N LEU A 144 15.02 -0.06 -10.11
CA LEU A 144 14.11 -1.04 -9.54
C LEU A 144 13.16 -1.58 -10.62
N PRO A 145 12.50 -2.73 -10.38
CA PRO A 145 11.48 -3.22 -11.29
C PRO A 145 10.37 -2.18 -11.56
N PRO A 146 9.82 -2.10 -12.78
CA PRO A 146 8.78 -1.12 -13.13
C PRO A 146 7.51 -1.29 -12.28
N LEU A 147 7.23 -2.52 -11.87
CA LEU A 147 6.28 -2.82 -10.81
C LEU A 147 7.04 -3.02 -9.50
N PHE A 148 7.05 -1.99 -8.65
CA PHE A 148 7.66 -2.02 -7.32
C PHE A 148 6.68 -1.47 -6.27
N LEU A 149 6.13 -2.37 -5.46
CA LEU A 149 5.27 -2.08 -4.32
C LEU A 149 6.03 -2.32 -3.02
N VAL A 150 5.90 -1.38 -2.09
CA VAL A 150 6.38 -1.56 -0.71
C VAL A 150 5.16 -1.61 0.18
N VAL A 151 5.07 -2.66 0.97
CA VAL A 151 4.09 -2.81 2.03
C VAL A 151 4.86 -2.78 3.36
N ALA A 152 4.84 -1.64 4.03
CA ALA A 152 5.52 -1.47 5.31
C ALA A 152 4.55 -1.77 6.45
N THR A 153 4.98 -2.49 7.49
CA THR A 153 4.15 -2.71 8.69
C THR A 153 4.63 -1.87 9.86
N GLN A 154 3.68 -1.41 10.67
CA GLN A 154 3.94 -0.76 11.95
C GLN A 154 3.18 -1.49 13.05
N ASN A 155 3.86 -1.70 14.18
CA ASN A 155 3.25 -2.22 15.40
C ASN A 155 3.00 -1.03 16.36
N PRO A 156 1.74 -0.71 16.68
CA PRO A 156 1.42 0.46 17.50
C PRO A 156 1.71 0.29 19.01
N ILE A 157 1.97 -0.94 19.48
CA ILE A 157 2.05 -1.27 20.92
C ILE A 157 3.49 -1.24 21.44
N GLU A 158 4.50 -1.37 20.58
CA GLU A 158 5.90 -1.35 21.01
C GLU A 158 6.36 0.10 21.26
N HIS A 159 6.59 0.46 22.52
CA HIS A 159 7.05 1.80 22.92
C HIS A 159 8.58 1.90 23.10
N GLU A 160 9.27 0.77 23.31
CA GLU A 160 10.72 0.76 23.48
C GLU A 160 11.45 0.56 22.15
N GLY A 161 12.38 1.46 21.83
CA GLY A 161 13.24 1.34 20.66
C GLY A 161 12.58 1.63 19.31
N THR A 162 11.43 2.33 19.30
CA THR A 162 10.77 2.71 18.05
C THR A 162 11.09 4.13 17.60
N TYR A 163 11.33 4.28 16.30
CA TYR A 163 11.53 5.53 15.58
C TYR A 163 10.30 5.79 14.69
N LEU A 164 9.46 6.72 15.11
CA LEU A 164 8.31 7.16 14.32
C LEU A 164 8.78 7.72 12.97
N LEU A 165 8.04 7.39 11.91
CA LEU A 165 8.27 8.00 10.60
C LEU A 165 7.83 9.48 10.67
N PRO A 166 8.70 10.43 10.33
CA PRO A 166 8.31 11.81 10.09
C PRO A 166 7.15 11.90 9.10
N GLU A 167 6.29 12.89 9.26
CA GLU A 167 5.13 13.11 8.39
C GLU A 167 5.50 13.19 6.90
N ALA A 168 6.60 13.87 6.56
CA ALA A 168 7.11 13.96 5.19
C ALA A 168 7.43 12.57 4.60
N GLN A 169 7.75 11.58 5.44
CA GLN A 169 7.97 10.20 5.03
C GLN A 169 6.65 9.43 4.93
N LEU A 170 5.73 9.64 5.87
CA LEU A 170 4.38 9.06 5.82
C LEU A 170 3.62 9.47 4.56
N ASP A 171 3.79 10.71 4.09
CA ASP A 171 3.13 11.22 2.89
C ASP A 171 3.50 10.44 1.60
N ARG A 172 4.64 9.71 1.62
CA ARG A 172 5.08 8.82 0.53
C ARG A 172 4.26 7.54 0.41
N PHE A 173 3.57 7.13 1.45
CA PHE A 173 2.63 6.03 1.40
C PHE A 173 1.30 6.52 0.83
N ALA A 174 0.77 5.80 -0.14
CA ALA A 174 -0.50 6.13 -0.76
C ALA A 174 -1.67 5.93 0.22
N VAL A 175 -1.62 4.83 0.98
CA VAL A 175 -2.65 4.49 1.96
C VAL A 175 -2.05 3.94 3.26
N LYS A 176 -2.79 4.13 4.35
CA LYS A 176 -2.62 3.41 5.61
C LYS A 176 -3.84 2.50 5.83
N LEU A 177 -3.59 1.20 5.83
CA LEU A 177 -4.57 0.16 6.08
C LEU A 177 -4.54 -0.26 7.55
N MET A 178 -5.73 -0.38 8.14
CA MET A 178 -5.91 -0.81 9.52
C MET A 178 -6.33 -2.27 9.51
N VAL A 179 -5.55 -3.13 10.14
CA VAL A 179 -5.81 -4.56 10.25
C VAL A 179 -6.22 -4.85 11.70
N GLY A 180 -7.52 -5.06 11.89
CA GLY A 180 -8.11 -5.46 13.18
C GLY A 180 -8.18 -6.98 13.33
N TYR A 181 -8.53 -7.43 14.54
CA TYR A 181 -8.88 -8.83 14.78
C TYR A 181 -10.07 -9.23 13.92
N PRO A 182 -10.10 -10.48 13.41
CA PRO A 182 -11.30 -11.03 12.80
C PRO A 182 -12.47 -11.01 13.79
N ASP A 183 -13.69 -10.97 13.28
CA ASP A 183 -14.87 -11.21 14.11
C ASP A 183 -14.97 -12.68 14.55
N GLU A 184 -15.89 -12.97 15.48
CA GLU A 184 -16.06 -14.32 16.03
C GLU A 184 -16.34 -15.37 14.95
N GLU A 185 -17.13 -15.04 13.93
CA GLU A 185 -17.47 -15.97 12.84
C GLU A 185 -16.23 -16.29 11.99
N GLN A 186 -15.45 -15.26 11.66
CA GLN A 186 -14.19 -15.38 10.92
C GLN A 186 -13.14 -16.16 11.71
N GLU A 187 -13.02 -15.89 13.01
CA GLU A 187 -12.08 -16.58 13.90
C GLU A 187 -12.48 -18.05 14.09
N MET A 188 -13.78 -18.33 14.26
CA MET A 188 -14.29 -19.68 14.32
C MET A 188 -14.06 -20.43 13.00
N PHE A 189 -14.24 -19.75 11.86
CA PHE A 189 -13.93 -20.33 10.55
C PHE A 189 -12.44 -20.68 10.42
N LEU A 190 -11.54 -19.77 10.83
CA LEU A 190 -10.09 -20.00 10.85
C LEU A 190 -9.71 -21.23 11.69
N LEU A 191 -10.29 -21.36 12.89
CA LEU A 191 -10.06 -22.50 13.77
C LEU A 191 -10.61 -23.80 13.19
N SER A 192 -11.80 -23.76 12.57
CA SER A 192 -12.44 -24.94 11.98
C SER A 192 -11.74 -25.47 10.72
N THR A 193 -11.06 -24.59 9.99
CA THR A 193 -10.31 -24.92 8.77
C THR A 193 -8.84 -25.21 9.05
N HIS A 194 -8.38 -25.03 10.29
CA HIS A 194 -7.00 -25.31 10.68
C HIS A 194 -6.72 -26.82 10.70
N GLN A 195 -6.12 -27.33 9.62
CA GLN A 195 -5.59 -28.69 9.56
C GLN A 195 -4.10 -28.71 9.88
N LEU A 196 -3.67 -29.67 10.72
CA LEU A 196 -2.28 -29.79 11.18
C LEU A 196 -1.27 -29.99 10.03
N ASP A 197 -1.69 -30.59 8.90
CA ASP A 197 -0.87 -30.85 7.71
C ASP A 197 -0.88 -29.72 6.66
N GLU A 198 -1.82 -28.76 6.74
CA GLU A 198 -1.91 -27.62 5.80
C GLU A 198 -0.97 -26.46 6.17
N ARG A 199 0.10 -26.70 6.93
CA ARG A 199 1.18 -25.71 7.16
C ARG A 199 1.88 -25.25 5.88
N ARG A 200 1.58 -25.86 4.73
CA ARG A 200 1.95 -25.32 3.42
C ARG A 200 0.92 -24.28 3.01
N GLU A 201 1.35 -23.01 3.03
CA GLU A 201 0.65 -21.90 2.37
C GLU A 201 0.06 -22.39 1.04
N LYS A 202 -1.26 -22.23 0.84
CA LYS A 202 -1.91 -22.60 -0.42
C LYS A 202 -1.22 -21.85 -1.55
N LYS A 203 -0.62 -22.59 -2.48
CA LYS A 203 0.01 -22.02 -3.65
C LYS A 203 -1.09 -21.49 -4.57
N LEU A 204 -1.24 -20.17 -4.61
CA LEU A 204 -2.20 -19.50 -5.48
C LEU A 204 -1.66 -19.53 -6.92
N GLN A 205 -2.57 -19.73 -7.86
CA GLN A 205 -2.24 -19.63 -9.28
C GLN A 205 -2.23 -18.14 -9.67
N PRO A 206 -1.24 -17.69 -10.47
CA PRO A 206 -1.25 -16.35 -11.02
C PRO A 206 -2.52 -16.08 -11.84
N VAL A 207 -3.06 -14.88 -11.67
CA VAL A 207 -4.29 -14.39 -12.31
C VAL A 207 -3.99 -13.34 -13.37
N VAL A 208 -2.96 -12.53 -13.14
CA VAL A 208 -2.62 -11.36 -13.95
C VAL A 208 -1.11 -11.25 -14.07
N SER A 209 -0.60 -10.86 -15.24
CA SER A 209 0.84 -10.66 -15.41
C SER A 209 1.27 -9.25 -15.03
N ILE A 210 2.57 -9.06 -14.78
CA ILE A 210 3.16 -7.74 -14.55
C ILE A 210 2.92 -6.80 -15.74
N ASN A 211 2.97 -7.31 -16.98
CA ASN A 211 2.75 -6.47 -18.16
C ASN A 211 1.29 -6.00 -18.24
N ASP A 212 0.32 -6.88 -17.94
CA ASP A 212 -1.10 -6.50 -17.90
C ASP A 212 -1.34 -5.43 -16.83
N LEU A 213 -0.71 -5.55 -15.67
CA LEU A 213 -0.76 -4.52 -14.62
C LEU A 213 -0.25 -3.17 -15.11
N LEU A 214 0.87 -3.13 -15.83
CA LEU A 214 1.42 -1.90 -16.39
C LEU A 214 0.49 -1.29 -17.44
N HIS A 215 -0.18 -2.11 -18.25
CA HIS A 215 -1.23 -1.64 -19.18
C HIS A 215 -2.44 -1.06 -18.43
N ILE A 216 -2.92 -1.74 -17.40
CA ILE A 216 -4.01 -1.25 -16.55
C ILE A 216 -3.66 0.13 -15.96
N ARG A 217 -2.41 0.34 -15.51
CA ARG A 217 -1.98 1.66 -15.00
C ARG A 217 -2.20 2.78 -16.01
N THR A 218 -1.89 2.52 -17.29
CA THR A 218 -2.09 3.52 -18.35
C THR A 218 -3.56 3.76 -18.67
N GLU A 219 -4.40 2.72 -18.57
CA GLU A 219 -5.85 2.86 -18.74
C GLU A 219 -6.49 3.68 -17.61
N LEU A 220 -5.98 3.58 -16.37
CA LEU A 220 -6.46 4.39 -15.25
C LEU A 220 -6.34 5.89 -15.51
N GLU A 221 -5.35 6.33 -16.28
CA GLU A 221 -5.20 7.75 -16.63
C GLU A 221 -6.40 8.28 -17.42
N GLN A 222 -7.03 7.42 -18.22
CA GLN A 222 -8.15 7.74 -19.10
C GLN A 222 -9.51 7.81 -18.38
N ILE A 223 -9.58 7.37 -17.11
CA ILE A 223 -10.81 7.46 -16.32
C ILE A 223 -11.21 8.93 -16.14
N ALA A 224 -12.42 9.26 -16.56
CA ALA A 224 -12.96 10.61 -16.54
C ALA A 224 -13.28 11.06 -15.11
N VAL A 225 -13.04 12.34 -14.83
CA VAL A 225 -13.39 12.96 -13.55
C VAL A 225 -14.09 14.26 -13.83
N GLU A 226 -15.36 14.33 -13.48
CA GLU A 226 -16.16 15.52 -13.71
C GLU A 226 -15.68 16.68 -12.80
N PRO A 227 -15.80 17.95 -13.26
CA PRO A 227 -15.38 19.10 -12.47
C PRO A 227 -16.03 19.16 -11.07
N ALA A 228 -17.29 18.77 -10.95
CA ALA A 228 -18.00 18.74 -9.67
C ALA A 228 -17.42 17.73 -8.69
N VAL A 229 -17.04 16.55 -9.19
CA VAL A 229 -16.37 15.48 -8.42
C VAL A 229 -14.96 15.90 -8.01
N MET A 230 -14.22 16.57 -8.90
CA MET A 230 -12.92 17.16 -8.60
C MET A 230 -13.02 18.23 -7.49
N GLN A 231 -14.06 19.06 -7.54
CA GLN A 231 -14.31 20.09 -6.53
C GLN A 231 -14.74 19.49 -5.19
N TYR A 232 -15.49 18.39 -5.20
CA TYR A 232 -15.82 17.63 -4.00
C TYR A 232 -14.56 17.09 -3.32
N LEU A 233 -13.67 16.43 -4.07
CA LEU A 233 -12.36 15.95 -3.58
C LEU A 233 -11.55 17.11 -2.96
N LEU A 234 -11.43 18.22 -3.69
CA LEU A 234 -10.69 19.38 -3.21
C LEU A 234 -11.30 19.95 -1.92
N SER A 235 -12.62 19.94 -1.80
CA SER A 235 -13.33 20.44 -0.61
C SER A 235 -12.99 19.59 0.62
N ILE A 236 -12.94 18.26 0.49
CA ILE A 236 -12.52 17.34 1.56
C ILE A 236 -11.08 17.65 1.98
N VAL A 237 -10.14 17.69 1.03
CA VAL A 237 -8.71 17.95 1.32
C VAL A 237 -8.51 19.34 1.95
N ARG A 238 -9.28 20.35 1.55
CA ARG A 238 -9.20 21.68 2.16
C ARG A 238 -9.86 21.73 3.54
N ALA A 239 -10.90 20.95 3.77
CA ALA A 239 -11.56 20.85 5.07
C ALA A 239 -10.62 20.28 6.13
N THR A 240 -9.77 19.30 5.79
CA THR A 240 -8.78 18.77 6.75
C THR A 240 -7.80 19.85 7.24
N ARG A 241 -7.45 20.82 6.39
CA ARG A 241 -6.53 21.92 6.75
C ARG A 241 -7.19 23.05 7.54
N LYS A 242 -8.52 23.08 7.59
CA LYS A 242 -9.32 24.09 8.29
C LYS A 242 -9.96 23.54 9.56
N HIS A 243 -9.87 22.23 9.79
CA HIS A 243 -10.51 21.57 10.91
C HIS A 243 -9.84 22.00 12.23
N PRO A 244 -10.59 22.44 13.25
CA PRO A 244 -10.02 23.05 14.47
C PRO A 244 -9.17 22.07 15.29
N LYS A 245 -9.40 20.75 15.14
CA LYS A 245 -8.64 19.71 15.85
C LYS A 245 -7.39 19.22 15.09
N VAL A 246 -7.11 19.76 13.91
CA VAL A 246 -6.00 19.34 13.05
C VAL A 246 -4.91 20.40 13.06
N ALA A 247 -3.74 20.05 13.59
CA ALA A 247 -2.54 20.88 13.55
C ALA A 247 -1.94 20.94 12.14
N LEU A 248 -2.00 19.82 11.40
CA LEU A 248 -1.53 19.74 10.03
C LEU A 248 -2.41 18.79 9.21
N GLY A 249 -3.03 19.32 8.16
CA GLY A 249 -3.95 18.59 7.30
C GLY A 249 -3.31 18.07 6.02
N ALA A 250 -4.06 17.25 5.29
CA ALA A 250 -3.60 16.57 4.08
C ALA A 250 -2.91 17.47 3.04
N SER A 251 -1.76 17.02 2.51
CA SER A 251 -0.95 17.73 1.51
C SER A 251 -1.62 17.76 0.11
N PRO A 252 -1.12 18.56 -0.86
CA PRO A 252 -1.55 18.44 -2.25
C PRO A 252 -1.31 17.04 -2.85
N ARG A 253 -0.20 16.38 -2.47
CA ARG A 253 0.11 14.99 -2.85
C ARG A 253 -0.97 14.02 -2.35
N ALA A 254 -1.53 14.29 -1.17
CA ALA A 254 -2.66 13.53 -0.64
C ALA A 254 -3.90 13.61 -1.56
N GLY A 255 -4.21 14.80 -2.07
CA GLY A 255 -5.30 14.99 -3.02
C GLY A 255 -5.09 14.25 -4.34
N LEU A 256 -3.85 14.29 -4.89
CA LEU A 256 -3.49 13.53 -6.08
C LEU A 256 -3.60 12.01 -5.84
N THR A 257 -3.14 11.54 -4.68
CA THR A 257 -3.24 10.13 -4.30
C THR A 257 -4.70 9.68 -4.22
N LEU A 258 -5.55 10.47 -3.54
CA LEU A 258 -6.97 10.20 -3.40
C LEU A 258 -7.67 10.15 -4.76
N LEU A 259 -7.31 11.06 -5.68
CA LEU A 259 -7.83 11.06 -7.05
C LEU A 259 -7.45 9.78 -7.80
N SER A 260 -6.18 9.37 -7.75
CA SER A 260 -5.72 8.14 -8.39
C SER A 260 -6.40 6.91 -7.83
N LEU A 261 -6.57 6.83 -6.50
CA LEU A 261 -7.30 5.74 -5.84
C LEU A 261 -8.77 5.70 -6.27
N ALA A 262 -9.43 6.86 -6.37
CA ALA A 262 -10.82 6.93 -6.83
C ALA A 262 -10.97 6.51 -8.30
N LYS A 263 -9.99 6.85 -9.16
CA LYS A 263 -9.93 6.34 -10.55
C LYS A 263 -9.77 4.82 -10.60
N ALA A 264 -8.89 4.27 -9.77
CA ALA A 264 -8.73 2.83 -9.63
C ALA A 264 -10.04 2.18 -9.16
N GLU A 265 -10.70 2.73 -8.14
CA GLU A 265 -11.98 2.23 -7.62
C GLU A 265 -13.08 2.25 -8.68
N ALA A 266 -13.20 3.33 -9.46
CA ALA A 266 -14.14 3.39 -10.58
C ALA A 266 -13.87 2.29 -11.61
N ALA A 267 -12.61 2.14 -12.03
CA ALA A 267 -12.21 1.15 -13.03
C ALA A 267 -12.38 -0.30 -12.55
N MET A 268 -12.06 -0.58 -11.28
CA MET A 268 -12.32 -1.86 -10.61
C MET A 268 -13.81 -2.21 -10.53
N ASN A 269 -14.68 -1.19 -10.56
CA ASN A 269 -16.13 -1.34 -10.64
C ASN A 269 -16.67 -1.30 -12.08
N GLY A 270 -15.80 -1.33 -13.10
CA GLY A 270 -16.18 -1.34 -14.51
C GLY A 270 -16.67 0.01 -15.04
N ARG A 271 -16.45 1.10 -14.29
CA ARG A 271 -16.87 2.46 -14.68
C ARG A 271 -15.71 3.24 -15.29
N ALA A 272 -16.00 3.97 -16.36
CA ALA A 272 -15.06 4.86 -17.04
C ALA A 272 -15.03 6.29 -16.43
N PHE A 273 -15.72 6.52 -15.32
CA PHE A 273 -15.79 7.81 -14.64
C PHE A 273 -15.88 7.64 -13.12
N VAL A 274 -15.29 8.60 -12.40
CA VAL A 274 -15.28 8.64 -10.93
C VAL A 274 -16.58 9.22 -10.41
N THR A 275 -17.15 8.59 -9.38
CA THR A 275 -18.31 9.10 -8.63
C THR A 275 -17.87 9.64 -7.26
N PRO A 276 -18.71 10.44 -6.58
CA PRO A 276 -18.41 10.89 -5.22
C PRO A 276 -18.18 9.75 -4.22
N ASP A 277 -18.83 8.61 -4.41
CA ASP A 277 -18.70 7.46 -3.50
C ASP A 277 -17.33 6.76 -3.63
N ASP A 278 -16.72 6.76 -4.82
CA ASP A 278 -15.34 6.29 -5.00
C ASP A 278 -14.36 7.12 -4.15
N ILE A 279 -14.57 8.43 -4.10
CA ILE A 279 -13.76 9.33 -3.29
C ILE A 279 -13.99 9.00 -1.81
N LYS A 280 -15.25 8.95 -1.35
CA LYS A 280 -15.58 8.68 0.05
C LYS A 280 -14.94 7.39 0.55
N GLY A 281 -15.04 6.30 -0.23
CA GLY A 281 -14.45 5.01 0.13
C GLY A 281 -12.93 5.06 0.32
N MET A 282 -12.25 5.98 -0.38
CA MET A 282 -10.79 6.10 -0.35
C MET A 282 -10.28 7.19 0.61
N VAL A 283 -11.16 8.03 1.18
CA VAL A 283 -10.75 9.15 2.05
C VAL A 283 -10.01 8.69 3.29
N LYS A 284 -10.59 7.76 4.06
CA LYS A 284 -9.94 7.25 5.28
C LYS A 284 -8.58 6.60 4.99
N PRO A 285 -8.48 5.57 4.13
CA PRO A 285 -7.19 4.93 3.87
C PRO A 285 -6.16 5.89 3.28
N ALA A 286 -6.56 6.85 2.45
CA ALA A 286 -5.63 7.79 1.83
C ALA A 286 -5.17 8.92 2.76
N LEU A 287 -6.00 9.37 3.72
CA LEU A 287 -5.74 10.60 4.47
C LEU A 287 -5.39 10.38 5.94
N ARG A 288 -5.74 9.26 6.57
CA ARG A 288 -5.60 9.07 8.02
C ARG A 288 -4.18 9.23 8.56
N HIS A 289 -3.16 8.85 7.79
CA HIS A 289 -1.75 8.98 8.16
C HIS A 289 -1.13 10.32 7.77
N ARG A 290 -1.95 11.23 7.21
CA ARG A 290 -1.56 12.56 6.73
C ARG A 290 -2.23 13.67 7.54
N LEU A 291 -2.83 13.32 8.68
CA LEU A 291 -3.39 14.26 9.64
C LEU A 291 -2.57 14.21 10.92
N ILE A 292 -2.10 15.37 11.37
CA ILE A 292 -1.54 15.56 12.70
C ILE A 292 -2.59 16.31 13.52
N LEU A 293 -3.04 15.69 14.60
CA LEU A 293 -4.01 16.30 15.50
C LEU A 293 -3.32 17.28 16.44
N HIS A 294 -4.08 18.25 16.94
CA HIS A 294 -3.62 19.03 18.08
C HIS A 294 -3.53 18.14 19.33
N PRO A 295 -2.56 18.35 20.23
CA PRO A 295 -2.44 17.59 21.47
C PRO A 295 -3.73 17.54 22.29
N ASP A 296 -4.46 18.66 22.32
CA ASP A 296 -5.75 18.75 23.02
C ASP A 296 -6.79 17.77 22.43
N GLY A 297 -6.81 17.61 21.10
CA GLY A 297 -7.70 16.65 20.43
C GLY A 297 -7.33 15.20 20.72
N GLU A 298 -6.03 14.88 20.77
CA GLU A 298 -5.56 13.55 21.15
C GLU A 298 -5.91 13.22 22.61
N LEU A 299 -5.78 14.19 23.52
CA LEU A 299 -6.17 14.05 24.93
C LEU A 299 -7.68 13.84 25.11
N GLU A 300 -8.50 14.46 24.25
CA GLU A 300 -9.95 14.21 24.17
C GLU A 300 -10.29 12.84 23.53
N GLY A 301 -9.29 12.08 23.07
CA GLY A 301 -9.45 10.75 22.48
C GLY A 301 -9.84 10.74 21.01
N TRP A 302 -9.77 11.88 20.32
CA TRP A 302 -10.07 11.96 18.89
C TRP A 302 -9.03 11.23 18.05
N LYS A 303 -9.49 10.54 17.02
CA LYS A 303 -8.66 9.90 16.01
C LYS A 303 -8.82 10.62 14.67
N ALA A 304 -7.82 10.43 13.80
CA ALA A 304 -7.88 10.94 12.43
C ALA A 304 -9.12 10.45 11.69
N ASP A 305 -9.54 9.20 11.89
CA ASP A 305 -10.73 8.64 11.26
C ASP A 305 -12.03 9.34 11.71
N ASP A 306 -12.14 9.77 12.98
CA ASP A 306 -13.31 10.51 13.50
C ASP A 306 -13.44 11.89 12.83
N ILE A 307 -12.30 12.58 12.66
CA ILE A 307 -12.23 13.87 11.96
C ILE A 307 -12.61 13.71 10.49
N LEU A 308 -12.15 12.64 9.85
CA LEU A 308 -12.47 12.35 8.46
C LEU A 308 -13.96 12.04 8.29
N ASP A 309 -14.59 11.32 9.24
CA ASP A 309 -16.04 11.10 9.25
C ASP A 309 -16.82 12.41 9.36
N GLU A 310 -16.43 13.31 10.28
CA GLU A 310 -17.05 14.63 10.43
C GLU A 310 -16.96 15.45 9.14
N ILE A 311 -15.77 15.47 8.50
CA ILE A 311 -15.54 16.16 7.24
C ILE A 311 -16.41 15.57 6.12
N LEU A 312 -16.50 14.24 6.02
CA LEU A 312 -17.30 13.56 5.00
C LEU A 312 -18.80 13.86 5.16
N GLN A 313 -19.30 13.94 6.39
CA GLN A 313 -20.68 14.30 6.70
C GLN A 313 -20.99 15.76 6.39
N ALA A 314 -20.04 16.67 6.67
CA ALA A 314 -20.23 18.10 6.46
C ALA A 314 -20.03 18.55 5.00
N THR A 315 -19.27 17.80 4.20
CA THR A 315 -18.96 18.18 2.82
C THR A 315 -20.13 17.84 1.89
N VAL A 316 -20.70 18.86 1.25
CA VAL A 316 -21.82 18.69 0.31
C VAL A 316 -21.41 17.83 -0.88
N VAL A 317 -22.11 16.70 -1.06
CA VAL A 317 -21.94 15.81 -2.20
C VAL A 317 -22.56 16.47 -3.44
N PRO A 318 -21.85 16.54 -4.58
CA PRO A 318 -22.42 17.07 -5.82
C PRO A 318 -23.58 16.19 -6.28
N ARG A 319 -24.58 16.82 -6.90
CA ARG A 319 -25.74 16.12 -7.49
C ARG A 319 -25.43 15.60 -8.88
#